data_AF-A0A6V7M9Q5-F1
#
_entry.id   AF-A0A6V7M9Q5-F1
#
_cell.length_a   1.000
_cell.length_b   1.000
_cell.length_c   1.000
_cell.angle_alpha   90.00
_cell.angle_beta   90.00
_cell.angle_gamma   90.00
#
_symmetry.space_group_name_H-M   'P 1'
#
loop_
_entity.id
_entity.type
_entity.pdbx_description
1 polymer ?
#
loop_
_entity_poly.entity_id
_entity_poly.type
_entity_poly.pdbx_seq_one_letter_code
_entity_poly.pdbx_strand_id
1 'polypeptide(L)'
;IAGLALNGTTRRGEREEATRRLADLNDDKFKTIFSLLYQLNGKVDLFKKYCTDELFECRILSVDEEFRGQGLANILMSDTVQVAKEAGFK
;
A
#
# COMPACT_ATOMS: atom_id res chain seq x y z
N ILE A 1 -2.88 -20.41 5.23
CA ILE A 1 -2.89 -19.54 4.03
C ILE A 1 -1.46 -19.50 3.53
N ALA A 2 -1.18 -19.91 2.28
CA ALA A 2 0.20 -20.00 1.77
C ALA A 2 0.85 -18.61 1.52
N GLY A 3 0.03 -17.61 1.22
CA GLY A 3 0.47 -16.22 1.09
C GLY A 3 -0.74 -15.31 0.86
N LEU A 4 -0.52 -14.00 1.00
CA LEU A 4 -1.52 -12.98 0.76
C LEU A 4 -0.89 -11.68 0.24
N ALA A 5 -1.63 -11.00 -0.62
CA ALA A 5 -1.43 -9.59 -0.93
C ALA A 5 -2.61 -8.79 -0.35
N LEU A 6 -2.35 -7.99 0.67
CA LEU A 6 -3.33 -7.07 1.23
C LEU A 6 -3.25 -5.76 0.45
N ASN A 7 -4.25 -5.55 -0.39
CA ASN A 7 -4.36 -4.37 -1.23
C ASN A 7 -5.31 -3.34 -0.60
N GLY A 8 -5.07 -2.07 -0.89
CA GLY A 8 -5.95 -0.99 -0.47
C GLY A 8 -6.00 0.11 -1.52
N THR A 9 -7.07 0.88 -1.49
CA THR A 9 -7.21 2.09 -2.30
C THR A 9 -6.82 3.31 -1.47
N THR A 10 -6.19 4.28 -2.11
CA THR A 10 -5.82 5.55 -1.48
C THR A 10 -6.24 6.69 -2.41
N ARG A 11 -7.05 7.61 -1.90
CA ARG A 11 -7.51 8.80 -2.62
C ARG A 11 -6.69 10.03 -2.28
N ARG A 12 -6.69 11.00 -3.19
CA ARG A 12 -6.07 12.31 -2.96
C ARG A 12 -6.62 12.94 -1.67
N GLY A 13 -5.75 13.38 -0.77
CA GLY A 13 -6.14 14.00 0.51
C GLY A 13 -6.23 13.04 1.70
N GLU A 14 -6.37 11.72 1.48
CA GLU A 14 -6.48 10.74 2.57
C GLU A 14 -5.16 10.58 3.34
N ARG A 15 -4.02 10.83 2.69
CA ARG A 15 -2.70 10.73 3.32
C ARG A 15 -2.47 11.83 4.35
N GLU A 16 -2.86 13.06 4.02
CA GLU A 16 -2.79 14.21 4.90
C GLU A 16 -3.72 14.02 6.10
N GLU A 17 -4.91 13.46 5.87
CA GLU A 17 -5.82 13.09 6.94
C GLU A 17 -5.24 12.01 7.86
N ALA A 18 -4.66 10.95 7.30
CA ALA A 18 -4.04 9.89 8.08
C ALA A 18 -2.88 10.40 8.93
N THR A 19 -2.09 11.34 8.41
CA THR A 19 -0.99 12.00 9.16
C THR A 19 -1.53 12.83 10.33
N ARG A 20 -2.63 13.56 10.13
CA ARG A 20 -3.31 14.29 11.23
C ARG A 20 -3.78 13.34 12.33
N ARG A 21 -4.46 12.25 11.95
CA ARG A 21 -4.91 11.22 12.91
C ARG A 21 -3.75 10.54 13.63
N LEU A 22 -2.61 10.38 12.97
CA LEU A 22 -1.41 9.77 13.56
C LEU A 22 -0.86 10.60 14.73
N ALA A 23 -0.97 11.92 14.68
CA ALA A 23 -0.49 12.82 15.73
C ALA A 23 -1.18 12.55 17.08
N ASP A 24 -2.46 12.19 17.03
CA ASP A 24 -3.33 11.98 18.20
C ASP A 24 -3.26 10.56 18.79
N LEU A 25 -2.53 9.64 18.16
CA LEU A 25 -2.39 8.26 18.67
C LEU A 25 -1.46 8.20 19.90
N ASN A 26 -1.72 7.30 20.84
CA ASN A 26 -0.82 7.03 21.98
C ASN A 26 0.00 5.75 21.77
N ASP A 27 0.62 5.61 20.59
CA ASP A 27 1.53 4.51 20.27
C ASP A 27 2.75 5.04 19.49
N ASP A 28 3.87 5.20 20.19
CA ASP A 28 5.10 5.77 19.63
C ASP A 28 5.77 4.87 18.60
N LYS A 29 5.63 3.53 18.72
CA LYS A 29 6.16 2.60 17.72
C LYS A 29 5.39 2.72 16.42
N PHE A 30 4.07 2.76 16.52
CA PHE A 30 3.19 2.96 15.38
C PHE A 30 3.45 4.32 14.71
N LYS A 31 3.59 5.39 15.49
CA LYS A 31 3.97 6.72 15.00
C LYS A 31 5.28 6.70 14.23
N THR A 32 6.30 6.02 14.75
CA THR A 32 7.63 5.94 14.12
C THR A 32 7.56 5.25 12.75
N ILE A 33 6.90 4.09 12.67
CA ILE A 33 6.75 3.33 11.42
C ILE A 33 5.99 4.16 10.37
N PHE A 34 4.85 4.74 10.75
CA PHE A 34 4.03 5.50 9.81
C PHE A 34 4.67 6.82 9.37
N SER A 35 5.38 7.51 10.26
CA SER A 35 6.08 8.74 9.91
C SER A 35 7.13 8.47 8.81
N LEU A 36 7.87 7.36 8.92
CA LEU A 36 8.82 6.95 7.89
C LEU A 36 8.14 6.69 6.53
N LEU A 37 7.04 5.93 6.53
CA LEU A 37 6.29 5.60 5.32
C LEU A 37 5.73 6.86 4.63
N TYR A 38 5.17 7.81 5.39
CA TYR A 38 4.61 9.04 4.82
C TYR A 38 5.69 10.02 4.34
N GLN A 39 6.79 10.18 5.09
CA GLN A 39 7.88 11.08 4.68
C GLN A 39 8.55 10.65 3.38
N LEU A 40 8.71 9.34 3.16
CA LEU A 40 9.25 8.82 1.90
C LEU A 40 8.31 9.08 0.72
N ASN A 41 7.00 8.88 0.93
CA ASN A 41 5.98 9.09 -0.10
C ASN A 41 5.74 10.57 -0.44
N GLY A 42 5.96 11.49 0.50
CA GLY A 42 5.80 12.93 0.26
C GLY A 42 6.77 13.54 -0.76
N LYS A 43 7.83 12.82 -1.14
CA LYS A 43 8.80 13.26 -2.14
C LYS A 43 8.29 13.13 -3.58
N VAL A 44 7.23 12.35 -3.81
CA VAL A 44 6.68 12.09 -5.14
C VAL A 44 5.15 12.13 -5.10
N ASP A 45 4.56 13.15 -5.73
CA ASP A 45 3.11 13.22 -5.93
C ASP A 45 2.69 12.33 -7.11
N LEU A 46 2.36 11.07 -6.80
CA LEU A 46 1.91 10.08 -7.79
C LEU A 46 0.55 10.46 -8.41
N PHE A 47 -0.32 11.12 -7.65
CA PHE A 47 -1.62 11.57 -8.15
C PHE A 47 -1.44 12.63 -9.24
N LYS A 48 -0.53 13.58 -9.03
CA LYS A 48 -0.15 14.57 -10.05
C LYS A 48 0.62 13.94 -11.21
N LYS A 49 1.55 13.02 -10.94
CA LYS A 49 2.36 12.35 -11.98
C LYS A 49 1.51 11.57 -12.98
N TYR A 50 0.48 10.86 -12.50
CA TYR A 50 -0.36 10.00 -13.33
C TYR A 50 -1.74 10.59 -13.64
N CYS A 51 -1.99 11.86 -13.28
CA CYS A 51 -3.29 12.52 -13.48
C CYS A 51 -4.46 11.64 -13.04
N THR A 52 -4.41 11.17 -11.79
CA THR A 52 -5.42 10.33 -11.15
C THR A 52 -5.75 10.87 -9.76
N ASP A 53 -6.95 10.55 -9.26
CA ASP A 53 -7.40 10.91 -7.91
C ASP A 53 -7.47 9.72 -6.96
N GLU A 54 -7.23 8.51 -7.48
CA GLU A 54 -7.16 7.27 -6.73
C GLU A 54 -5.97 6.41 -7.17
N LEU A 55 -5.43 5.67 -6.20
CA LEU A 55 -4.34 4.73 -6.38
C LEU A 55 -4.73 3.39 -5.78
N PHE A 56 -4.28 2.32 -6.42
CA PHE A 56 -4.34 0.96 -5.89
C PHE A 56 -2.96 0.57 -5.36
N GLU A 57 -2.88 0.23 -4.08
CA GLU A 57 -1.62 0.00 -3.37
C GLU A 57 -1.59 -1.39 -2.75
N CYS A 58 -0.54 -2.17 -3.05
CA CYS A 58 -0.22 -3.36 -2.27
C CYS A 58 0.43 -2.92 -0.95
N ARG A 59 -0.29 -3.09 0.17
CA ARG A 59 0.15 -2.65 1.51
C ARG A 59 0.95 -3.71 2.25
N ILE A 60 0.57 -4.98 2.09
CA ILE A 60 1.28 -6.12 2.68
C ILE A 60 1.38 -7.21 1.63
N LEU A 61 2.59 -7.70 1.39
CA LEU A 61 2.83 -8.92 0.63
C LEU A 61 3.54 -9.90 1.58
N SER A 62 2.90 -11.03 1.85
CA SER A 62 3.45 -12.04 2.76
C SER A 62 3.29 -13.42 2.17
N VAL A 63 4.32 -14.26 2.31
CA VAL A 63 4.32 -15.66 1.92
C VAL A 63 4.83 -16.45 3.11
N ASP A 64 4.07 -17.48 3.46
CA ASP A 64 4.39 -18.41 4.53
C ASP A 64 5.74 -19.08 4.24
N GLU A 65 6.55 -19.29 5.28
CA GLU A 65 7.91 -19.80 5.13
C GLU A 65 7.97 -21.20 4.51
N GLU A 66 6.98 -22.05 4.79
CA GLU A 66 6.89 -23.40 4.24
C GLU A 66 6.66 -23.39 2.71
N PHE A 67 6.21 -22.25 2.16
CA PHE A 67 5.84 -22.10 0.75
C PHE A 67 6.79 -21.16 -0.02
N ARG A 68 7.92 -20.77 0.58
CA ARG A 68 8.96 -19.96 -0.08
C ARG A 68 9.67 -20.74 -1.19
N GLY A 69 10.30 -20.00 -2.10
CA GLY A 69 11.01 -20.59 -3.25
C GLY A 69 10.12 -21.03 -4.41
N GLN A 70 8.79 -20.97 -4.25
CA GLN A 70 7.82 -21.40 -5.26
C GLN A 70 7.28 -20.25 -6.15
N GLY A 71 7.79 -19.03 -5.98
CA GLY A 71 7.37 -17.88 -6.78
C GLY A 71 6.01 -17.26 -6.41
N LEU A 72 5.40 -17.66 -5.29
CA LEU A 72 4.07 -17.18 -4.86
C LEU A 72 3.95 -15.66 -4.76
N ALA A 73 5.01 -14.97 -4.34
CA ALA A 73 5.02 -13.50 -4.26
C ALA A 73 4.79 -12.85 -5.65
N ASN A 74 5.37 -13.41 -6.71
CA ASN A 74 5.19 -12.90 -8.07
C ASN A 74 3.77 -13.18 -8.59
N ILE A 75 3.20 -14.34 -8.23
CA ILE A 75 1.83 -14.70 -8.59
C ILE A 75 0.86 -13.73 -7.93
N LEU A 76 0.96 -13.53 -6.61
CA LEU A 76 0.13 -12.60 -5.85
C LEU A 76 0.22 -11.16 -6.37
N MET A 77 1.41 -10.72 -6.79
CA MET A 77 1.59 -9.40 -7.39
C MET A 77 0.98 -9.30 -8.79
N SER A 78 1.05 -10.36 -9.59
CA SER A 78 0.41 -10.39 -10.91
C SER A 78 -1.10 -10.33 -10.78
N ASP A 79 -1.68 -11.10 -9.84
CA ASP A 79 -3.10 -11.08 -9.53
C ASP A 79 -3.54 -9.72 -9.00
N THR A 80 -2.74 -9.09 -8.14
CA THR A 80 -2.97 -7.72 -7.65
C THR A 80 -3.09 -6.71 -8.79
N VAL A 81 -2.20 -6.78 -9.79
CA VAL A 81 -2.25 -5.91 -10.97
C VAL A 81 -3.48 -6.21 -11.83
N GLN A 82 -3.84 -7.48 -11.98
CA GLN A 82 -5.05 -7.87 -12.72
C GLN A 82 -6.31 -7.33 -12.06
N VAL A 83 -6.46 -7.51 -10.74
CA VAL A 83 -7.60 -6.98 -9.96
C VAL A 83 -7.69 -5.46 -10.08
N ALA A 84 -6.56 -4.75 -10.01
CA ALA A 84 -6.55 -3.29 -10.17
C ALA A 84 -7.07 -2.87 -11.56
N LYS A 85 -6.62 -3.55 -12.63
CA LYS A 85 -7.08 -3.29 -14.00
C LYS A 85 -8.57 -3.58 -14.19
N GLU A 86 -9.05 -4.71 -13.67
CA GLU A 86 -10.46 -5.10 -13.73
C GLU A 86 -11.36 -4.11 -12.96
N ALA A 87 -10.84 -3.52 -11.89
CA ALA A 87 -11.52 -2.47 -11.13
C ALA A 87 -11.40 -1.06 -11.75
N GLY A 88 -10.70 -0.91 -12.88
CA GLY A 88 -10.59 0.36 -13.61
C GLY A 88 -9.49 1.30 -13.14
N PHE A 89 -8.57 0.84 -12.27
CA PHE A 89 -7.38 1.62 -11.93
C PHE A 89 -6.44 1.71 -13.14
N LYS A 90 -5.84 2.89 -13.32
CA LYS A 90 -4.92 3.20 -14.42
C LYS A 90 -3.57 2.52 -14.27
#